data_AF-H2SVF9-F1
#
_entry.id   AF-H2SVF9-F1
#
_cell.length_a   1.000
_cell.length_b   1.000
_cell.length_c   1.000
_cell.angle_alpha   90.00
_cell.angle_beta   90.00
_cell.angle_gamma   90.00
#
_symmetry.space_group_name_H-M   'P 1'
#
loop_
_entity.id
_entity.type
_entity.pdbx_description
1 polymer ?
#
loop_
_entity_poly.entity_id
_entity_poly.type
_entity_poly.pdbx_seq_one_letter_code
_entity_poly.pdbx_strand_id
1 'polypeptide(L)'
;MAVLLETTLGDIVIDLFTEERPKCCLNFLKLCKIKYYNYCLVHHVQRDFIMQSGDPSGTGRGGESVFSLLYGDQARFFDTEKVPRIKHRKKGTVSMVNNGSDQHGSQFLITTGENLDYLNGVHTVFGEVSEGLDVLAKINETFVDKDFIPLQDVRINHTVILEDPFDDPPDLPVPDRSPEPTREQLDSGRIGADEAINDAEGKESEELEEILNEKEAKTRAILLEMVGDLPDAEVRPPENVLFVCKLNPVTTDEDLEIIFSRFGSIKSCEVIRDWKTGDSLCYAFIEFEKVDLTPPPPQNTQNVQIERRI
;
A
#
# COMPACT_ATOMS: atom_id res chain seq x y z
N MET A 1 -2.90 14.71 28.64
CA MET A 1 -1.69 14.60 27.80
C MET A 1 -2.10 14.27 26.40
N ALA A 2 -1.61 15.01 25.40
CA ALA A 2 -2.07 14.85 24.03
C ALA A 2 -0.96 14.99 22.99
N VAL A 3 -1.13 14.29 21.87
CA VAL A 3 -0.27 14.36 20.69
C VAL A 3 -1.13 14.67 19.48
N LEU A 4 -0.71 15.65 18.70
CA LEU A 4 -1.28 15.97 17.39
C LEU A 4 -0.49 15.21 16.31
N LEU A 5 -1.21 14.42 15.52
CA LEU A 5 -0.73 13.81 14.29
C LEU A 5 -1.23 14.65 13.10
N GLU A 6 -0.32 15.33 12.43
CA GLU A 6 -0.62 16.00 11.16
C GLU A 6 -0.52 14.94 10.06
N THR A 7 -1.65 14.58 9.46
CA THR A 7 -1.71 13.58 8.39
C THR A 7 -1.97 14.22 7.04
N THR A 8 -1.80 13.46 5.95
CA THR A 8 -2.14 13.94 4.61
C THR A 8 -3.62 14.28 4.43
N LEU A 9 -4.52 13.72 5.26
CA LEU A 9 -5.97 13.96 5.18
C LEU A 9 -6.48 14.96 6.22
N GLY A 10 -5.59 15.50 7.06
CA GLY A 10 -5.88 16.45 8.13
C GLY A 10 -5.30 16.03 9.48
N ASP A 11 -5.72 16.74 10.51
CA ASP A 11 -5.15 16.65 11.84
C ASP A 11 -5.95 15.71 12.75
N ILE A 12 -5.25 14.87 13.52
CA ILE A 12 -5.83 13.98 14.53
C ILE A 12 -5.15 14.25 15.87
N VAL A 13 -5.94 14.63 16.89
CA VAL A 13 -5.45 14.81 18.25
C VAL A 13 -5.79 13.57 19.07
N ILE A 14 -4.77 13.00 19.73
CA ILE A 14 -4.88 11.82 20.56
C ILE A 14 -4.59 12.18 22.00
N ASP A 15 -5.57 11.96 22.89
CA ASP A 15 -5.40 12.01 24.33
C ASP A 15 -4.83 10.68 24.83
N LEU A 16 -3.79 10.74 25.65
CA LEU A 16 -3.05 9.59 26.14
C LEU A 16 -3.42 9.26 27.59
N PHE A 17 -3.59 7.97 27.88
CA PHE A 17 -3.88 7.44 29.21
C PHE A 17 -2.58 7.20 30.00
N THR A 18 -1.83 8.27 30.29
CA THR A 18 -0.47 8.18 30.84
C THR A 18 -0.40 7.58 32.24
N GLU A 19 -1.48 7.67 33.03
CA GLU A 19 -1.56 7.07 34.36
C GLU A 19 -1.84 5.57 34.28
N GLU A 20 -2.75 5.15 33.39
CA GLU A 20 -3.15 3.77 33.20
C GLU A 20 -2.18 2.95 32.33
N ARG A 21 -1.44 3.64 31.47
CA ARG A 21 -0.56 3.08 30.42
C ARG A 21 0.78 3.81 30.31
N PRO A 22 1.53 3.96 31.42
CA PRO A 22 2.74 4.76 31.43
C PRO A 22 3.79 4.26 30.44
N LYS A 23 3.99 2.95 30.27
CA LYS A 23 5.03 2.43 29.35
C LYS A 23 4.63 2.64 27.88
N CYS A 24 3.39 2.34 27.51
CA CYS A 24 2.91 2.56 26.15
C CYS A 24 2.95 4.05 25.77
N CYS A 25 2.49 4.92 26.67
CA CYS A 25 2.49 6.36 26.45
C CYS A 25 3.91 6.93 26.39
N LEU A 26 4.81 6.50 27.28
CA LEU A 26 6.22 6.87 27.23
C LEU A 26 6.83 6.48 25.89
N ASN A 27 6.65 5.23 25.47
CA ASN A 27 7.13 4.75 24.18
C ASN A 27 6.62 5.62 23.02
N PHE A 28 5.30 5.84 22.95
CA PHE A 28 4.69 6.64 21.89
C PHE A 28 5.22 8.08 21.88
N LEU A 29 5.23 8.75 23.03
CA LEU A 29 5.69 10.14 23.16
C LEU A 29 7.15 10.29 22.77
N LYS A 30 8.04 9.40 23.22
CA LYS A 30 9.46 9.52 22.88
C LYS A 30 9.73 9.16 21.41
N LEU A 31 8.98 8.24 20.81
CA LEU A 31 9.01 7.99 19.36
C LEU A 31 8.53 9.22 18.55
N CYS A 32 7.46 9.91 18.98
CA CYS A 32 7.05 11.19 18.39
C CYS A 32 8.17 12.24 18.52
N LYS A 33 8.83 12.31 19.68
CA LYS A 33 9.86 13.32 19.99
C LYS A 33 11.08 13.19 19.08
N ILE A 34 11.53 11.97 18.82
CA ILE A 34 12.62 11.69 17.87
C ILE A 34 12.17 11.66 16.40
N LYS A 35 10.92 12.05 16.11
CA LYS A 35 10.34 12.10 14.76
C LYS A 35 10.27 10.75 14.05
N TYR A 36 10.19 9.67 14.83
CA TYR A 36 10.13 8.30 14.32
C TYR A 36 8.91 8.06 13.42
N TYR A 37 7.77 8.67 13.76
CA TYR A 37 6.52 8.50 13.02
C TYR A 37 6.38 9.44 11.81
N ASN A 38 7.32 10.38 11.61
CA ASN A 38 7.24 11.28 10.48
C ASN A 38 7.38 10.49 9.17
N TYR A 39 6.47 10.77 8.24
CA TYR A 39 6.26 10.10 6.97
C TYR A 39 5.91 8.61 7.05
N CYS A 40 5.56 8.09 8.24
CA CYS A 40 5.03 6.73 8.34
C CYS A 40 3.72 6.61 7.55
N LEU A 41 3.61 5.54 6.77
CA LEU A 41 2.39 5.20 6.04
C LEU A 41 1.33 4.64 7.00
N VAL A 42 0.08 4.98 6.71
CA VAL A 42 -1.04 4.11 7.05
C VAL A 42 -0.98 2.95 6.05
N HIS A 43 -0.56 1.78 6.54
CA HIS A 43 -0.25 0.62 5.70
C HIS A 43 -1.37 -0.42 5.71
N HIS A 44 -2.38 -0.26 6.55
CA HIS A 44 -3.55 -1.14 6.57
C HIS A 44 -4.79 -0.37 7.04
N VAL A 45 -5.86 -0.41 6.25
CA VAL A 45 -7.17 0.18 6.56
C VAL A 45 -8.25 -0.84 6.25
N GLN A 46 -8.98 -1.25 7.28
CA GLN A 46 -10.18 -2.07 7.10
C GLN A 46 -11.40 -1.26 7.54
N ARG A 47 -12.31 -1.06 6.60
CA ARG A 47 -13.50 -0.22 6.79
C ARG A 47 -14.34 -0.69 7.98
N ASP A 48 -14.76 0.27 8.79
CA ASP A 48 -15.53 0.08 10.02
C ASP A 48 -14.88 -0.88 11.01
N PHE A 49 -13.56 -0.98 10.95
CA PHE A 49 -12.77 -1.78 11.85
C PHE A 49 -11.58 -0.97 12.40
N ILE A 50 -10.47 -0.89 11.66
CA ILE A 50 -9.24 -0.23 12.13
C ILE A 50 -8.50 0.44 10.97
N MET A 51 -7.72 1.47 11.31
CA MET A 51 -6.53 1.87 10.56
C MET A 51 -5.29 1.54 11.38
N GLN A 52 -4.19 1.16 10.72
CA GLN A 52 -2.92 0.80 11.35
C GLN A 52 -1.74 1.56 10.74
N SER A 53 -0.85 2.04 11.61
CA SER A 53 0.36 2.77 11.24
C SER A 53 1.48 2.53 12.27
N GLY A 54 2.56 3.31 12.20
CA GLY A 54 3.68 3.24 13.13
C GLY A 54 4.80 2.27 12.74
N ASP A 55 4.84 1.85 11.47
CA ASP A 55 5.96 1.12 10.88
C ASP A 55 6.70 2.05 9.88
N PRO A 56 7.93 2.51 10.19
CA PRO A 56 8.71 3.36 9.28
C PRO A 56 9.05 2.71 7.95
N SER A 57 9.07 1.37 7.89
CA SER A 57 9.31 0.64 6.63
C SER A 57 8.07 0.59 5.74
N GLY A 58 6.88 0.88 6.27
CA GLY A 58 5.61 0.78 5.55
C GLY A 58 5.16 -0.64 5.21
N THR A 59 5.93 -1.67 5.58
CA THR A 59 5.66 -3.08 5.24
C THR A 59 4.59 -3.75 6.13
N GLY A 60 4.30 -3.14 7.28
CA GLY A 60 3.44 -3.71 8.32
C GLY A 60 4.14 -4.76 9.20
N ARG A 61 5.40 -5.10 8.91
CA ARG A 61 6.20 -6.10 9.64
C ARG A 61 7.34 -5.49 10.45
N GLY A 62 7.63 -4.21 10.24
CA GLY A 62 8.69 -3.48 10.90
C GLY A 62 8.25 -2.84 12.21
N GLY A 63 9.01 -1.85 12.64
CA GLY A 63 8.77 -1.13 13.89
C GLY A 63 9.54 -1.69 15.08
N GLU A 64 9.93 -0.78 15.96
CA GLU A 64 10.63 -1.06 17.21
C GLU A 64 10.29 0.00 18.26
N SER A 65 10.39 -0.38 19.52
CA SER A 65 10.15 0.55 20.62
C SER A 65 11.30 1.55 20.79
N VAL A 66 11.03 2.68 21.44
CA VAL A 66 12.08 3.63 21.83
C VAL A 66 13.17 2.97 22.69
N PHE A 67 12.82 1.91 23.43
CA PHE A 67 13.75 1.21 24.31
C PHE A 67 14.87 0.50 23.54
N SER A 68 14.65 0.15 22.26
CA SER A 68 15.67 -0.37 21.35
C SER A 68 16.86 0.59 21.25
N LEU A 69 16.56 1.89 21.13
CA LEU A 69 17.55 2.94 21.03
C LEU A 69 18.31 3.18 22.35
N LEU A 70 17.61 3.00 23.48
CA LEU A 70 18.16 3.26 24.82
C LEU A 70 18.99 2.10 25.36
N TYR A 71 18.60 0.87 25.03
CA TYR A 71 19.18 -0.33 25.64
C TYR A 71 19.75 -1.31 24.62
N GLY A 72 19.51 -1.13 23.32
CA GLY A 72 19.95 -2.02 22.24
C GLY A 72 18.87 -3.01 21.78
N ASP A 73 19.21 -3.83 20.78
CA ASP A 73 18.31 -4.75 20.07
C ASP A 73 17.48 -5.68 20.97
N GLN A 74 17.99 -6.04 22.17
CA GLN A 74 17.24 -6.87 23.12
C GLN A 74 15.98 -6.18 23.68
N ALA A 75 15.91 -4.85 23.59
CA ALA A 75 14.77 -4.02 24.00
C ALA A 75 13.97 -3.53 22.79
N ARG A 76 14.10 -4.18 21.63
CA ARG A 76 13.31 -3.88 20.43
C ARG A 76 11.81 -3.88 20.68
N PHE A 77 11.34 -4.75 21.59
CA PHE A 77 9.96 -4.80 22.04
C PHE A 77 9.87 -4.72 23.57
N PHE A 78 8.71 -4.31 24.08
CA PHE A 78 8.43 -4.24 25.52
C PHE A 78 7.11 -4.95 25.87
N ASP A 79 6.99 -5.36 27.13
CA ASP A 79 5.84 -6.14 27.61
C ASP A 79 4.54 -5.31 27.67
N THR A 80 3.42 -5.97 27.33
CA THR A 80 2.06 -5.40 27.42
C THR A 80 1.66 -4.94 28.83
N GLU A 81 0.90 -3.85 28.91
CA GLU A 81 0.26 -3.36 30.14
C GLU A 81 -1.21 -3.81 30.18
N LYS A 82 -1.53 -4.82 31.00
CA LYS A 82 -2.86 -5.48 30.96
C LYS A 82 -3.91 -4.87 31.89
N VAL A 83 -3.52 -4.01 32.84
CA VAL A 83 -4.39 -3.47 33.91
C VAL A 83 -4.24 -1.95 33.99
N PRO A 84 -5.32 -1.15 34.07
CA PRO A 84 -6.73 -1.55 34.08
C PRO A 84 -7.19 -2.14 32.73
N ARG A 85 -8.33 -2.83 32.69
CA ARG A 85 -8.88 -3.34 31.41
C ARG A 85 -9.66 -2.24 30.72
N ILE A 86 -9.06 -1.67 29.68
CA ILE A 86 -9.69 -0.67 28.81
C ILE A 86 -10.17 -1.39 27.54
N LYS A 87 -11.37 -1.06 27.07
CA LYS A 87 -12.04 -1.76 25.96
C LYS A 87 -12.15 -0.88 24.71
N HIS A 88 -12.11 -1.49 23.54
CA HIS A 88 -12.33 -0.86 22.23
C HIS A 88 -13.83 -0.63 21.95
N ARG A 89 -14.48 0.20 22.77
CA ARG A 89 -15.94 0.42 22.69
C ARG A 89 -16.35 1.42 21.62
N LYS A 90 -15.57 2.49 21.43
CA LYS A 90 -15.91 3.61 20.54
C LYS A 90 -14.91 3.74 19.39
N LYS A 91 -15.34 4.42 18.32
CA LYS A 91 -14.43 4.93 17.29
C LYS A 91 -13.40 5.87 17.91
N GLY A 92 -12.21 5.88 17.34
CA GLY A 92 -11.09 6.67 17.82
C GLY A 92 -10.36 6.08 19.02
N THR A 93 -10.61 4.83 19.42
CA THR A 93 -9.78 4.19 20.45
C THR A 93 -8.40 3.88 19.86
N VAL A 94 -7.31 4.27 20.55
CA VAL A 94 -5.93 4.07 20.08
C VAL A 94 -5.25 2.99 20.90
N SER A 95 -4.66 2.00 20.23
CA SER A 95 -3.99 0.88 20.90
C SER A 95 -2.69 0.46 20.23
N MET A 96 -1.76 -0.06 21.03
CA MET A 96 -0.52 -0.65 20.52
C MET A 96 -0.81 -1.99 19.86
N VAL A 97 -0.23 -2.20 18.68
CA VAL A 97 -0.29 -3.49 17.98
C VAL A 97 0.53 -4.51 18.75
N ASN A 98 0.00 -5.72 18.90
CA ASN A 98 0.74 -6.83 19.49
C ASN A 98 1.60 -7.47 18.40
N ASN A 99 2.92 -7.44 18.58
CA ASN A 99 3.89 -8.00 17.63
C ASN A 99 4.12 -9.51 17.84
N GLY A 100 3.30 -10.16 18.66
CA GLY A 100 3.46 -11.53 19.13
C GLY A 100 4.04 -11.58 20.55
N SER A 101 3.86 -12.72 21.22
CA SER A 101 4.40 -12.99 22.56
C SER A 101 4.02 -11.96 23.63
N ASP A 102 2.89 -11.27 23.48
CA ASP A 102 2.45 -10.20 24.38
C ASP A 102 3.44 -9.02 24.48
N GLN A 103 4.07 -8.67 23.36
CA GLN A 103 5.00 -7.55 23.26
C GLN A 103 4.56 -6.48 22.24
N HIS A 104 5.02 -5.26 22.47
CA HIS A 104 4.75 -4.09 21.65
C HIS A 104 6.04 -3.45 21.11
N GLY A 105 5.95 -2.90 19.91
CA GLY A 105 6.99 -2.06 19.29
C GLY A 105 6.51 -0.62 19.12
N SER A 106 6.57 -0.12 17.89
CA SER A 106 6.09 1.22 17.52
C SER A 106 4.71 1.23 16.85
N GLN A 107 4.24 0.09 16.36
CA GLN A 107 3.00 0.03 15.58
C GLN A 107 1.78 0.25 16.48
N PHE A 108 0.82 1.02 15.98
CA PHE A 108 -0.44 1.30 16.66
C PHE A 108 -1.61 1.26 15.68
N LEU A 109 -2.80 1.03 16.22
CA LEU A 109 -4.05 1.08 15.48
C LEU A 109 -5.01 2.10 16.09
N ILE A 110 -5.87 2.66 15.26
CA ILE A 110 -6.99 3.51 15.66
C ILE A 110 -8.28 2.85 15.18
N THR A 111 -9.25 2.69 16.07
CA THR A 111 -10.54 2.05 15.71
C THR A 111 -11.38 2.99 14.86
N THR A 112 -11.85 2.50 13.72
CA THR A 112 -12.83 3.20 12.86
C THR A 112 -14.25 2.61 13.03
N GLY A 113 -14.34 1.42 13.62
CA GLY A 113 -15.56 0.77 14.08
C GLY A 113 -15.85 0.95 15.57
N GLU A 114 -17.01 0.44 16.00
CA GLU A 114 -17.46 0.44 17.40
C GLU A 114 -17.54 -0.99 17.96
N ASN A 115 -17.47 -1.12 19.28
CA ASN A 115 -17.64 -2.38 20.01
C ASN A 115 -16.76 -3.55 19.50
N LEU A 116 -15.48 -3.25 19.25
CA LEU A 116 -14.51 -4.21 18.72
C LEU A 116 -13.91 -5.07 19.83
N ASP A 117 -14.77 -5.84 20.51
CA ASP A 117 -14.41 -6.54 21.75
C ASP A 117 -13.32 -7.60 21.59
N TYR A 118 -13.14 -8.12 20.37
CA TYR A 118 -12.12 -9.12 20.03
C TYR A 118 -10.70 -8.55 20.00
N LEU A 119 -10.53 -7.22 19.95
CA LEU A 119 -9.23 -6.57 20.11
C LEU A 119 -8.81 -6.50 21.60
N ASN A 120 -9.75 -6.64 22.53
CA ASN A 120 -9.50 -6.45 23.95
C ASN A 120 -8.58 -7.55 24.51
N GLY A 121 -7.49 -7.15 25.15
CA GLY A 121 -6.51 -8.08 25.74
C GLY A 121 -5.55 -8.68 24.73
N VAL A 122 -5.75 -8.43 23.43
CA VAL A 122 -4.74 -8.65 22.39
C VAL A 122 -3.94 -7.38 22.19
N HIS A 123 -4.63 -6.25 21.98
CA HIS A 123 -4.04 -4.93 21.79
C HIS A 123 -4.20 -4.08 23.04
N THR A 124 -3.16 -3.31 23.38
CA THR A 124 -3.16 -2.48 24.59
C THR A 124 -3.62 -1.08 24.25
N VAL A 125 -4.86 -0.75 24.63
CA VAL A 125 -5.37 0.63 24.54
C VAL A 125 -4.51 1.54 25.40
N PHE A 126 -4.04 2.64 24.83
CA PHE A 126 -3.21 3.65 25.51
C PHE A 126 -3.67 5.10 25.27
N GLY A 127 -4.71 5.31 24.46
CA GLY A 127 -5.28 6.63 24.26
C GLY A 127 -6.58 6.60 23.47
N GLU A 128 -7.08 7.78 23.17
CA GLU A 128 -8.26 8.00 22.35
C GLU A 128 -8.17 9.29 21.55
N VAL A 129 -8.78 9.30 20.37
CA VAL A 129 -8.90 10.49 19.53
C VAL A 129 -9.87 11.46 20.18
N SER A 130 -9.38 12.64 20.54
CA SER A 130 -10.16 13.75 21.11
C SER A 130 -10.65 14.73 20.03
N GLU A 131 -9.86 14.94 18.97
CA GLU A 131 -10.22 15.76 17.80
C GLU A 131 -9.76 15.09 16.49
N GLY A 132 -10.44 15.36 15.37
CA GLY A 132 -10.12 14.75 14.07
C GLY A 132 -10.84 13.44 13.75
N LEU A 133 -12.00 13.19 14.37
CA LEU A 133 -12.85 12.04 14.02
C LEU A 133 -13.38 12.08 12.58
N ASP A 134 -13.54 13.27 12.02
CA ASP A 134 -13.87 13.49 10.61
C ASP A 134 -12.71 13.10 9.69
N VAL A 135 -11.47 13.38 10.07
CA VAL A 135 -10.26 12.91 9.36
C VAL A 135 -10.18 11.39 9.42
N LEU A 136 -10.44 10.80 10.58
CA LEU A 136 -10.50 9.35 10.74
C LEU A 136 -11.60 8.71 9.87
N ALA A 137 -12.74 9.40 9.70
CA ALA A 137 -13.79 8.96 8.78
C ALA A 137 -13.32 8.99 7.31
N LYS A 138 -12.59 10.02 6.89
CA LYS A 138 -11.97 10.06 5.54
C LYS A 138 -10.99 8.92 5.34
N ILE A 139 -10.13 8.63 6.33
CA ILE A 139 -9.21 7.48 6.29
C ILE A 139 -10.00 6.17 6.13
N ASN A 140 -11.07 5.98 6.89
CA ASN A 140 -11.94 4.80 6.84
C ASN A 140 -12.60 4.57 5.47
N GLU A 141 -12.81 5.64 4.70
CA GLU A 141 -13.44 5.61 3.38
C GLU A 141 -12.44 5.43 2.23
N THR A 142 -11.13 5.45 2.50
CA THR A 142 -10.09 5.27 1.48
C THR A 142 -10.26 3.96 0.70
N PHE A 143 -9.95 4.01 -0.60
CA PHE A 143 -9.90 2.82 -1.43
C PHE A 143 -8.67 2.00 -1.05
N VAL A 144 -8.88 0.70 -0.86
CA VAL A 144 -7.83 -0.25 -0.49
C VAL A 144 -7.78 -1.38 -1.50
N ASP A 145 -6.62 -2.03 -1.60
CA ASP A 145 -6.48 -3.27 -2.35
C ASP A 145 -7.04 -4.48 -1.59
N LYS A 146 -6.84 -5.68 -2.15
CA LYS A 146 -7.26 -6.95 -1.56
C LYS A 146 -6.61 -7.28 -0.20
N ASP A 147 -5.46 -6.66 0.09
CA ASP A 147 -4.67 -6.85 1.30
C ASP A 147 -4.92 -5.70 2.31
N PHE A 148 -5.98 -4.89 2.06
CA PHE A 148 -6.39 -3.75 2.86
C PHE A 148 -5.37 -2.60 2.90
N ILE A 149 -4.49 -2.52 1.91
CA ILE A 149 -3.51 -1.44 1.78
C ILE A 149 -4.14 -0.28 1.01
N PRO A 150 -4.10 0.97 1.52
CA PRO A 150 -4.61 2.14 0.79
C PRO A 150 -3.97 2.29 -0.59
N LEU A 151 -4.79 2.53 -1.62
CA LEU A 151 -4.32 2.76 -3.00
C LEU A 151 -3.67 4.13 -3.18
N GLN A 152 -4.08 5.11 -2.37
CA GLN A 152 -3.44 6.41 -2.25
C GLN A 152 -2.72 6.51 -0.91
N ASP A 153 -1.59 7.19 -0.93
CA ASP A 153 -0.82 7.45 0.27
C ASP A 153 -1.60 8.24 1.32
N VAL A 154 -1.77 7.59 2.46
CA VAL A 154 -2.12 8.24 3.71
C VAL A 154 -0.92 8.14 4.64
N ARG A 155 -0.40 9.28 5.09
CA ARG A 155 0.84 9.36 5.87
C ARG A 155 0.67 10.26 7.08
N ILE A 156 1.47 10.01 8.11
CA ILE A 156 1.69 10.94 9.22
C ILE A 156 2.81 11.87 8.78
N ASN A 157 2.51 13.09 8.38
CA ASN A 157 3.53 14.05 7.95
C ASN A 157 4.40 14.49 9.13
N HIS A 158 3.74 14.77 10.25
CA HIS A 158 4.41 15.31 11.42
C HIS A 158 3.70 14.93 12.72
N THR A 159 4.46 14.88 13.80
CA THR A 159 3.95 14.70 15.15
C THR A 159 4.32 15.88 16.04
N VAL A 160 3.32 16.47 16.69
CA VAL A 160 3.47 17.57 17.65
C VAL A 160 3.04 17.08 19.01
N ILE A 161 3.95 17.11 19.98
CA ILE A 161 3.63 16.77 21.36
C ILE A 161 3.11 18.04 22.03
N LEU A 162 1.85 18.02 22.45
CA LEU A 162 1.23 19.17 23.13
C LEU A 162 1.65 19.22 24.60
N GLU A 163 1.77 18.05 25.23
CA GLU A 163 2.18 17.90 26.62
C GLU A 163 2.90 16.57 26.82
N ASP A 164 4.10 16.60 27.41
CA ASP A 164 4.90 15.42 27.76
C ASP A 164 5.14 15.42 29.29
N PRO A 165 4.51 14.51 30.06
CA PRO A 165 4.69 14.47 31.51
C PRO A 165 5.94 13.68 31.92
N PHE A 166 6.65 13.05 30.97
CA PHE A 166 7.76 12.16 31.27
C PHE A 166 9.09 12.86 31.02
N ASP A 167 10.06 12.62 31.91
CA ASP A 167 11.43 13.06 31.68
C ASP A 167 12.03 12.40 30.42
N ASP A 168 12.92 13.13 29.75
CA ASP A 168 13.66 12.58 28.63
C ASP A 168 14.83 11.71 29.11
N PRO A 169 15.01 10.52 28.52
CA PRO A 169 16.26 9.78 28.67
C PRO A 169 17.45 10.64 28.20
N PRO A 170 18.60 10.61 28.89
CA PRO A 170 19.76 11.46 28.56
C PRO A 170 20.28 11.32 27.13
N ASP A 171 20.20 10.10 26.58
CA ASP A 171 20.76 9.76 25.27
C ASP A 171 19.69 9.77 24.15
N LEU A 172 18.52 10.39 24.37
CA LEU A 172 17.46 10.46 23.37
C LEU A 172 17.85 11.47 22.26
N PRO A 173 18.01 11.04 20.99
CA PRO A 173 18.42 11.92 19.90
C PRO A 173 17.22 12.72 19.37
N VAL A 174 16.86 13.78 20.08
CA VAL A 174 15.79 14.69 19.66
C VAL A 174 16.34 15.66 18.61
N PRO A 175 15.83 15.65 17.37
CA PRO A 175 16.30 16.57 16.35
C PRO A 175 15.75 17.99 16.60
N ASP A 176 16.57 19.01 16.34
CA ASP A 176 16.18 20.43 16.50
C ASP A 176 15.02 20.85 15.60
N ARG A 177 14.87 20.17 14.45
CA ARG A 177 13.78 20.37 13.50
C ARG A 177 13.36 19.05 12.90
N SER A 178 12.15 19.00 12.37
CA SER A 178 11.66 17.83 11.67
C SER A 178 12.51 17.55 10.43
N PRO A 179 12.98 16.31 10.25
CA PRO A 179 13.79 15.95 9.11
C PRO A 179 12.96 16.04 7.82
N GLU A 180 13.63 16.33 6.72
CA GLU A 180 13.04 16.21 5.39
C GLU A 180 12.81 14.72 5.05
N PRO A 181 11.76 14.39 4.29
CA PRO A 181 11.48 13.01 3.92
C PRO A 181 12.58 12.48 3.00
N THR A 182 12.97 11.21 3.20
CA THR A 182 13.89 10.55 2.28
C THR A 182 13.17 10.17 0.98
N ARG A 183 13.94 9.95 -0.09
CA ARG A 183 13.37 9.47 -1.37
C ARG A 183 12.63 8.14 -1.20
N GLU A 184 13.18 7.22 -0.43
CA GLU A 184 12.58 5.92 -0.13
C GLU A 184 11.27 6.06 0.65
N GLN A 185 11.19 7.03 1.58
CA GLN A 185 9.93 7.31 2.26
C GLN A 185 8.89 7.81 1.27
N LEU A 186 9.24 8.73 0.36
CA LEU A 186 8.29 9.28 -0.62
C LEU A 186 7.86 8.27 -1.69
N ASP A 187 8.73 7.33 -2.05
CA ASP A 187 8.46 6.30 -3.06
C ASP A 187 7.78 5.08 -2.45
N SER A 188 6.48 5.19 -2.16
CA SER A 188 5.67 4.08 -1.64
C SER A 188 5.20 3.10 -2.71
N GLY A 189 5.39 3.43 -3.99
CA GLY A 189 4.77 2.73 -5.12
C GLY A 189 3.24 2.91 -5.23
N ARG A 190 2.63 3.80 -4.41
CA ARG A 190 1.19 4.11 -4.42
C ARG A 190 0.93 5.46 -5.09
N ILE A 191 -0.35 5.80 -5.31
CA ILE A 191 -0.73 7.13 -5.78
C ILE A 191 -0.31 8.16 -4.73
N GLY A 192 0.34 9.24 -5.16
CA GLY A 192 0.80 10.29 -4.27
C GLY A 192 -0.36 10.96 -3.51
N ALA A 193 -0.10 11.45 -2.30
CA ALA A 193 -1.11 12.15 -1.51
C ALA A 193 -1.66 13.41 -2.22
N ASP A 194 -0.82 14.08 -3.02
CA ASP A 194 -1.20 15.27 -3.80
C ASP A 194 -1.82 14.91 -5.18
N GLU A 195 -1.76 13.64 -5.57
CA GLU A 195 -2.37 13.16 -6.79
C GLU A 195 -3.83 12.83 -6.51
N ALA A 196 -4.76 13.60 -7.11
CA ALA A 196 -6.18 13.32 -6.94
C ALA A 196 -6.49 11.90 -7.46
N ILE A 197 -7.19 11.09 -6.65
CA ILE A 197 -7.83 9.84 -7.14
C ILE A 197 -8.95 10.15 -8.16
N ASN A 198 -9.24 11.42 -8.45
CA ASN A 198 -10.44 11.81 -9.19
C ASN A 198 -10.32 11.57 -10.70
N ASP A 199 -10.61 10.32 -11.06
CA ASP A 199 -11.31 9.90 -12.25
C ASP A 199 -12.45 8.93 -11.84
N ALA A 200 -13.17 9.24 -10.74
CA ALA A 200 -14.27 8.39 -10.25
C ALA A 200 -15.53 9.17 -9.81
N GLU A 201 -15.52 10.50 -9.74
CA GLU A 201 -16.77 11.27 -9.67
C GLU A 201 -17.43 11.30 -11.05
N GLY A 202 -18.14 10.21 -11.37
CA GLY A 202 -19.05 10.11 -12.52
C GLY A 202 -18.75 9.01 -13.54
N LYS A 203 -17.81 8.10 -13.28
CA LYS A 203 -17.41 7.06 -14.24
C LYS A 203 -18.07 5.72 -13.92
N GLU A 204 -18.72 5.13 -14.93
CA GLU A 204 -19.44 3.85 -14.84
C GLU A 204 -18.48 2.70 -14.48
N SER A 205 -19.02 1.60 -13.95
CA SER A 205 -18.28 0.45 -13.38
C SER A 205 -17.18 -0.14 -14.28
N GLU A 206 -17.25 0.06 -15.60
CA GLU A 206 -16.27 -0.43 -16.57
C GLU A 206 -14.93 0.34 -16.52
N GLU A 207 -14.93 1.65 -16.24
CA GLU A 207 -13.70 2.45 -16.26
C GLU A 207 -12.85 2.25 -14.98
N LEU A 208 -13.50 1.92 -13.87
CA LEU A 208 -12.83 1.51 -12.61
C LEU A 208 -12.13 0.15 -12.77
N GLU A 209 -12.72 -0.77 -13.54
CA GLU A 209 -12.09 -2.05 -13.87
C GLU A 209 -10.86 -1.87 -14.79
N GLU A 210 -10.91 -0.93 -15.73
CA GLU A 210 -9.73 -0.60 -16.57
C GLU A 210 -8.58 -0.02 -15.75
N ILE A 211 -8.83 0.90 -14.81
CA ILE A 211 -7.79 1.47 -13.96
C ILE A 211 -7.19 0.41 -13.03
N LEU A 212 -8.01 -0.48 -12.47
CA LEU A 212 -7.55 -1.58 -11.65
C LEU A 212 -6.68 -2.55 -12.46
N ASN A 213 -7.09 -2.88 -13.69
CA ASN A 213 -6.31 -3.71 -14.61
C ASN A 213 -4.99 -3.07 -15.02
N GLU A 214 -4.95 -1.75 -15.27
CA GLU A 214 -3.70 -1.04 -15.58
C GLU A 214 -2.74 -1.02 -14.39
N LYS A 215 -3.26 -0.84 -13.17
CA LYS A 215 -2.45 -0.90 -11.95
C LYS A 215 -1.97 -2.32 -11.67
N GLU A 216 -2.83 -3.33 -11.80
CA GLU A 216 -2.42 -4.74 -11.69
C GLU A 216 -1.36 -5.10 -12.74
N ALA A 217 -1.47 -4.58 -13.97
CA ALA A 217 -0.46 -4.77 -15.02
C ALA A 217 0.88 -4.12 -14.65
N LYS A 218 0.87 -2.90 -14.08
CA LYS A 218 2.09 -2.23 -13.60
C LYS A 218 2.71 -2.95 -12.40
N THR A 219 1.92 -3.33 -11.40
CA THR A 219 2.40 -4.07 -10.23
C THR A 219 2.92 -5.46 -10.62
N ARG A 220 2.28 -6.13 -11.58
CA ARG A 220 2.73 -7.42 -12.13
C ARG A 220 4.00 -7.28 -12.96
N ALA A 221 4.19 -6.17 -13.69
CA ALA A 221 5.43 -5.88 -14.40
C ALA A 221 6.62 -5.69 -13.43
N ILE A 222 6.40 -4.95 -12.34
CA ILE A 222 7.40 -4.74 -11.28
C ILE A 222 7.70 -6.06 -10.56
N LEU A 223 6.68 -6.88 -10.27
CA LEU A 223 6.85 -8.22 -9.69
C LEU A 223 7.62 -9.16 -10.63
N LEU A 224 7.43 -9.08 -11.96
CA LEU A 224 8.22 -9.85 -12.92
C LEU A 224 9.68 -9.38 -12.99
N GLU A 225 9.91 -8.07 -12.90
CA GLU A 225 11.26 -7.47 -12.87
C GLU A 225 12.06 -7.94 -11.64
N MET A 226 11.43 -8.06 -10.49
CA MET A 226 12.04 -8.54 -9.24
C MET A 226 12.34 -10.05 -9.22
N VAL A 227 11.68 -10.85 -10.07
CA VAL A 227 11.81 -12.33 -10.08
C VAL A 227 12.96 -12.82 -10.98
N GLY A 228 13.60 -11.92 -11.74
CA GLY A 228 14.89 -12.21 -12.38
C GLY A 228 14.86 -13.25 -13.49
N ASP A 229 13.71 -13.46 -14.15
CA ASP A 229 13.60 -14.30 -15.34
C ASP A 229 13.30 -13.46 -16.59
N LEU A 230 14.33 -13.36 -17.45
CA LEU A 230 14.41 -12.94 -18.86
C LEU A 230 15.01 -11.55 -19.19
N PRO A 231 15.71 -11.45 -20.35
CA PRO A 231 16.97 -10.71 -20.54
C PRO A 231 16.76 -9.21 -20.76
N ASP A 232 17.84 -8.46 -20.52
CA ASP A 232 18.00 -7.01 -20.59
C ASP A 232 16.94 -6.26 -21.41
N ALA A 233 16.29 -5.28 -20.76
CA ALA A 233 15.27 -4.37 -21.27
C ALA A 233 15.72 -3.45 -22.45
N GLU A 234 16.89 -3.70 -23.04
CA GLU A 234 17.41 -3.00 -24.23
C GLU A 234 17.38 -3.84 -25.52
N VAL A 235 16.95 -5.11 -25.47
CA VAL A 235 16.80 -5.92 -26.68
C VAL A 235 15.47 -5.60 -27.35
N ARG A 236 15.52 -4.85 -28.47
CA ARG A 236 14.34 -4.66 -29.34
C ARG A 236 13.79 -6.04 -29.75
N PRO A 237 12.48 -6.28 -29.62
CA PRO A 237 11.90 -7.52 -30.10
C PRO A 237 12.16 -7.67 -31.61
N PRO A 238 12.38 -8.90 -32.11
CA PRO A 238 12.63 -9.13 -33.52
C PRO A 238 11.52 -8.50 -34.39
N GLU A 239 11.88 -7.77 -35.45
CA GLU A 239 10.92 -7.03 -36.30
C GLU A 239 9.87 -7.93 -37.00
N ASN A 240 10.07 -9.25 -36.96
CA ASN A 240 9.18 -10.24 -37.52
C ASN A 240 8.15 -10.81 -36.53
N VAL A 241 8.12 -10.34 -35.27
CA VAL A 241 7.15 -10.81 -34.26
C VAL A 241 6.12 -9.71 -33.96
N LEU A 242 4.84 -10.03 -34.15
CA LEU A 242 3.71 -9.20 -33.80
C LEU A 242 3.08 -9.69 -32.49
N PHE A 243 2.78 -8.76 -31.59
CA PHE A 243 2.06 -9.01 -30.36
C PHE A 243 0.61 -8.51 -30.49
N VAL A 244 -0.35 -9.38 -30.20
CA VAL A 244 -1.78 -9.08 -30.31
C VAL A 244 -2.42 -9.22 -28.93
N CYS A 245 -3.03 -8.16 -28.43
CA CYS A 245 -3.71 -8.12 -27.12
C CYS A 245 -5.22 -7.97 -27.25
N LYS A 246 -5.91 -8.12 -26.11
CA LYS A 246 -7.37 -7.97 -25.99
C LYS A 246 -8.12 -8.92 -26.93
N LEU A 247 -7.59 -10.13 -27.09
CA LEU A 247 -8.28 -11.18 -27.82
C LEU A 247 -9.51 -11.62 -27.04
N ASN A 248 -10.55 -12.02 -27.76
CA ASN A 248 -11.68 -12.69 -27.12
C ASN A 248 -11.18 -14.02 -26.52
N PRO A 249 -11.59 -14.42 -25.29
CA PRO A 249 -11.18 -15.69 -24.69
C PRO A 249 -11.45 -16.93 -25.57
N VAL A 250 -12.41 -16.84 -26.49
CA VAL A 250 -12.78 -17.91 -27.43
C VAL A 250 -11.90 -17.91 -28.70
N THR A 251 -11.11 -16.87 -28.95
CA THR A 251 -10.23 -16.77 -30.13
C THR A 251 -9.15 -17.83 -30.11
N THR A 252 -9.00 -18.53 -31.23
CA THR A 252 -8.00 -19.58 -31.44
C THR A 252 -6.82 -19.09 -32.28
N ASP A 253 -5.74 -19.86 -32.25
CA ASP A 253 -4.56 -19.72 -33.09
C ASP A 253 -4.90 -19.77 -34.59
N GLU A 254 -5.80 -20.67 -34.99
CA GLU A 254 -6.29 -20.79 -36.36
C GLU A 254 -7.03 -19.53 -36.84
N ASP A 255 -7.86 -18.93 -35.97
CA ASP A 255 -8.60 -17.69 -36.30
C ASP A 255 -7.62 -16.54 -36.63
N LEU A 256 -6.56 -16.42 -35.82
CA LEU A 256 -5.55 -15.40 -36.01
C LEU A 256 -4.69 -15.66 -37.24
N GLU A 257 -4.34 -16.91 -37.52
CA GLU A 257 -3.59 -17.25 -38.72
C GLU A 257 -4.37 -16.89 -40.00
N ILE A 258 -5.69 -17.10 -40.01
CA ILE A 258 -6.57 -16.70 -41.12
C ILE A 258 -6.59 -15.18 -41.31
N ILE A 259 -6.65 -14.42 -40.22
CA ILE A 259 -6.71 -12.95 -40.26
C ILE A 259 -5.36 -12.38 -40.73
N PHE A 260 -4.26 -12.87 -40.15
CA PHE A 260 -2.95 -12.27 -40.31
C PHE A 260 -2.14 -12.81 -41.50
N SER A 261 -2.50 -13.98 -42.05
CA SER A 261 -1.89 -14.51 -43.29
C SER A 261 -2.08 -13.56 -44.50
N ARG A 262 -3.04 -12.63 -44.43
CA ARG A 262 -3.23 -11.57 -45.42
C ARG A 262 -2.13 -10.53 -45.42
N PHE A 263 -1.39 -10.39 -44.32
CA PHE A 263 -0.31 -9.42 -44.16
C PHE A 263 1.07 -10.02 -44.41
N GLY A 264 1.21 -11.35 -44.41
CA GLY A 264 2.47 -12.02 -44.73
C GLY A 264 2.41 -13.52 -44.47
N SER A 265 3.47 -14.23 -44.86
CA SER A 265 3.64 -15.66 -44.54
C SER A 265 3.93 -15.80 -43.05
N ILE A 266 3.04 -16.50 -42.33
CA ILE A 266 3.16 -16.73 -40.88
C ILE A 266 4.03 -17.96 -40.66
N LYS A 267 5.05 -17.81 -39.83
CA LYS A 267 5.95 -18.87 -39.37
C LYS A 267 5.39 -19.56 -38.13
N SER A 268 4.83 -18.80 -37.20
CA SER A 268 4.15 -19.32 -36.01
C SER A 268 3.07 -18.35 -35.53
N CYS A 269 1.97 -18.89 -35.02
CA CYS A 269 0.88 -18.14 -34.39
C CYS A 269 0.51 -18.89 -33.12
N GLU A 270 0.65 -18.26 -31.96
CA GLU A 270 0.40 -18.91 -30.68
C GLU A 270 -0.44 -18.02 -29.77
N VAL A 271 -1.65 -18.46 -29.47
CA VAL A 271 -2.48 -17.88 -28.40
C VAL A 271 -1.99 -18.43 -27.07
N ILE A 272 -1.60 -17.53 -26.17
CA ILE A 272 -1.02 -17.94 -24.90
C ILE A 272 -2.13 -18.32 -23.93
N ARG A 273 -1.98 -19.47 -23.29
CA ARG A 273 -2.96 -20.09 -22.40
C ARG A 273 -2.39 -20.29 -21.02
N ASP A 274 -3.24 -20.21 -20.01
CA ASP A 274 -2.87 -20.53 -18.64
C ASP A 274 -2.49 -22.01 -18.53
N TRP A 275 -1.32 -22.29 -17.97
CA TRP A 275 -0.74 -23.64 -17.96
C TRP A 275 -1.49 -24.65 -17.07
N LYS A 276 -2.35 -24.19 -16.15
CA LYS A 276 -3.14 -25.06 -15.26
C LYS A 276 -4.53 -25.31 -15.80
N THR A 277 -5.16 -24.27 -16.34
CA THR A 277 -6.57 -24.27 -16.75
C THR A 277 -6.75 -24.48 -18.25
N GLY A 278 -5.74 -24.16 -19.06
CA GLY A 278 -5.83 -24.19 -20.53
C GLY A 278 -6.59 -23.01 -21.13
N ASP A 279 -7.08 -22.10 -20.28
CA ASP A 279 -7.86 -20.94 -20.70
C ASP A 279 -6.98 -19.91 -21.40
N SER A 280 -7.53 -19.24 -22.42
CA SER A 280 -6.81 -18.19 -23.15
C SER A 280 -6.51 -17.01 -22.22
N LEU A 281 -5.25 -16.61 -22.17
CA LEU A 281 -4.81 -15.40 -21.47
C LEU A 281 -5.09 -14.12 -22.29
N CYS A 282 -5.83 -14.25 -23.40
CA CYS A 282 -6.33 -13.14 -24.22
C CYS A 282 -5.24 -12.33 -24.94
N TYR A 283 -4.09 -12.95 -25.20
CA TYR A 283 -3.04 -12.41 -26.06
C TYR A 283 -2.34 -13.50 -26.87
N ALA A 284 -1.70 -13.11 -27.96
CA ALA A 284 -1.00 -14.00 -28.87
C ALA A 284 0.29 -13.39 -29.44
N PHE A 285 1.21 -14.26 -29.85
CA PHE A 285 2.39 -13.91 -30.64
C PHE A 285 2.26 -14.48 -32.04
N ILE A 286 2.54 -13.65 -33.04
CA ILE A 286 2.54 -14.03 -34.46
C ILE A 286 3.90 -13.72 -35.05
N GLU A 287 4.65 -14.74 -35.43
CA GLU A 287 5.92 -14.61 -36.11
C GLU A 287 5.74 -14.73 -37.63
N PHE A 288 6.27 -13.78 -38.40
CA PHE A 288 6.28 -13.82 -39.86
C PHE A 288 7.62 -14.34 -40.40
N GLU A 289 7.59 -15.00 -41.56
CA GLU A 289 8.80 -15.53 -42.24
C GLU A 289 9.67 -14.44 -42.88
N LYS A 290 9.12 -13.26 -43.23
CA LYS A 290 9.84 -12.15 -43.90
C LYS A 290 9.36 -10.77 -43.43
N VAL A 291 10.28 -9.79 -43.40
CA VAL A 291 10.09 -8.42 -42.85
C VAL A 291 9.51 -7.43 -43.89
N ASP A 292 8.81 -7.89 -44.92
CA ASP A 292 8.11 -6.99 -45.86
C ASP A 292 6.68 -6.71 -45.40
N LEU A 293 6.54 -6.15 -44.19
CA LEU A 293 5.24 -5.72 -43.65
C LEU A 293 5.07 -4.21 -43.88
N THR A 294 4.52 -3.82 -45.03
CA THR A 294 3.77 -2.55 -45.12
C THR A 294 2.55 -2.68 -44.21
N PRO A 295 2.41 -1.86 -43.15
CA PRO A 295 1.32 -2.01 -42.21
C PRO A 295 -0.02 -1.73 -42.91
N PRO A 296 -1.09 -2.48 -42.63
CA PRO A 296 -2.43 -2.06 -43.00
C PRO A 296 -2.76 -0.72 -42.30
N PRO A 297 -3.54 0.15 -42.95
CA PRO A 297 -4.06 1.34 -42.29
C PRO A 297 -4.90 0.93 -41.06
N PRO A 298 -4.96 1.74 -39.99
CA PRO A 298 -5.83 1.48 -38.86
C PRO A 298 -7.28 1.53 -39.35
N GLN A 299 -7.84 0.37 -39.67
CA GLN A 299 -9.25 0.22 -39.97
C GLN A 299 -9.92 -0.49 -38.79
N ASN A 300 -10.96 0.16 -38.30
CA ASN A 300 -11.98 -0.32 -37.36
C ASN A 300 -12.30 -1.83 -37.51
N THR A 301 -11.53 -2.67 -36.83
CA THR A 301 -12.06 -3.89 -36.23
C THR A 301 -12.28 -3.57 -34.76
N GLN A 302 -13.54 -3.32 -34.41
CA GLN A 302 -13.98 -3.06 -33.05
C GLN A 302 -13.34 -4.08 -32.10
N ASN A 303 -12.54 -3.58 -31.15
CA ASN A 303 -12.00 -4.25 -29.95
C ASN A 303 -10.63 -4.95 -29.99
N VAL A 304 -9.79 -4.84 -31.04
CA VAL A 304 -8.42 -5.43 -31.02
C VAL A 304 -7.35 -4.35 -31.09
N GLN A 305 -6.49 -4.25 -30.05
CA GLN A 305 -5.31 -3.38 -30.04
C GLN A 305 -4.10 -4.14 -30.60
N ILE A 306 -3.52 -3.61 -31.68
CA ILE A 306 -2.30 -4.13 -32.32
C ILE A 306 -1.16 -3.17 -31.99
N GLU A 307 -0.22 -3.57 -31.15
CA GLU A 307 0.94 -2.75 -30.79
C GLU A 307 2.22 -3.30 -31.43
N ARG A 308 2.92 -2.44 -32.17
CA ARG A 308 4.36 -2.64 -32.42
C ARG A 308 5.10 -2.01 -31.24
N ARG A 309 5.71 -2.82 -30.37
CA ARG A 309 6.66 -2.31 -29.38
C ARG A 309 7.83 -1.68 -30.15
N ILE A 310 8.00 -0.36 -30.01
CA ILE A 310 9.16 0.41 -30.50
C ILE A 310 10.28 0.28 -29.49
#